data_AF-A0AAV6WX99-F1
#
_entry.id   AF-A0AAV6WX99-F1
#
_cell.length_a   1.000
_cell.length_b   1.000
_cell.length_c   1.000
_cell.angle_alpha   90.00
_cell.angle_beta   90.00
_cell.angle_gamma   90.00
#
_symmetry.space_group_name_H-M   'P 1'
#
loop_
_entity.id
_entity.type
_entity.pdbx_description
1 polymer ?
#
loop_
_entity_poly.entity_id
_entity_poly.type
_entity_poly.pdbx_seq_one_letter_code
_entity_poly.pdbx_strand_id
1 'polypeptide(L)'
;MQYENGISTRKEVPYQLLCKAMVDTTACLCRVDAGLKTVAGVNKYVRGTKLCLQPDIKPSIHPTRQKPTRDRNTIQSPLLPGLPDDLAIACLIRVPRIEHFKLRLVCKRWYRLLAGNFYYSLRKNLGIAEEWIYVMKRDRDGKLSWHAFDPIYQLWQPLPPVPREYSEAFDFGCAVLSGCHLYLFGGKDPVKGSMRRVVFYSARTNKWHRARDMLRRRHFFGCCVINNCLYVAGGESEGSHRSLRSAEVYDPKKNKWSFISDMSTAMVPYIGVVYQGKWFLKGLGSHRQVLSEVYQPKVDSWGSVSDGMVQGWRNPCTTINGHLYALDCKDGCKLRTYDETSGSWSKHIDSKMHFRGSSARQS
;
A
#
# COMPACT_ATOMS: atom_id res chain seq x y z
N MET A 1 29.30 -22.65 -59.03
CA MET A 1 29.70 -21.29 -58.59
C MET A 1 28.40 -20.59 -58.20
N GLN A 2 28.01 -20.40 -56.92
CA GLN A 2 28.76 -19.95 -55.73
C GLN A 2 29.45 -18.60 -55.97
N TYR A 3 29.38 -17.58 -55.10
CA TYR A 3 28.55 -17.30 -53.90
C TYR A 3 28.59 -15.76 -53.67
N GLU A 4 28.15 -15.26 -52.50
CA GLU A 4 28.49 -13.94 -51.90
C GLU A 4 27.78 -12.68 -52.41
N ASN A 5 27.73 -11.55 -51.66
CA ASN A 5 27.44 -11.26 -50.24
C ASN A 5 27.36 -9.72 -50.08
N GLY A 6 26.73 -9.20 -49.01
CA GLY A 6 26.73 -7.75 -48.70
C GLY A 6 25.45 -7.27 -48.02
N ILE A 7 25.11 -7.74 -46.82
CA ILE A 7 25.55 -7.14 -45.54
C ILE A 7 25.29 -5.61 -45.50
N SER A 8 24.12 -5.23 -44.99
CA SER A 8 23.82 -3.85 -44.59
C SER A 8 24.08 -3.67 -43.10
N THR A 9 25.11 -2.90 -42.75
CA THR A 9 25.52 -2.65 -41.36
C THR A 9 24.59 -1.64 -40.68
N ARG A 10 23.63 -2.12 -39.88
CA ARG A 10 22.97 -1.27 -38.88
C ARG A 10 23.93 -1.00 -37.72
N LYS A 11 24.25 0.27 -37.48
CA LYS A 11 25.00 0.72 -36.30
C LYS A 11 24.20 0.42 -35.03
N GLU A 12 24.83 -0.24 -34.07
CA GLU A 12 24.30 -0.36 -32.71
C GLU A 12 24.33 1.00 -32.00
N VAL A 13 23.32 1.27 -31.18
CA VAL A 13 23.30 2.38 -30.22
C VAL A 13 22.94 1.77 -28.85
N PRO A 14 23.76 1.94 -27.80
CA PRO A 14 23.61 1.18 -26.58
C PRO A 14 22.43 1.64 -25.72
N TYR A 15 21.60 0.69 -25.29
CA TYR A 15 20.52 0.92 -24.33
C TYR A 15 21.07 1.12 -22.90
N GLN A 16 21.23 2.38 -22.47
CA GLN A 16 21.33 2.72 -21.05
C GLN A 16 19.97 3.14 -20.49
N LEU A 17 19.15 2.14 -20.14
CA LEU A 17 17.87 2.34 -19.46
C LEU A 17 18.09 2.59 -17.95
N LEU A 18 18.04 3.87 -17.56
CA LEU A 18 18.00 4.30 -16.17
C LEU A 18 16.68 3.88 -15.49
N CYS A 19 16.68 2.72 -14.84
CA CYS A 19 15.57 2.30 -13.96
C CYS A 19 15.42 3.22 -12.74
N LYS A 20 14.59 4.27 -12.85
CA LYS A 20 14.11 5.03 -11.68
C LYS A 20 13.24 4.14 -10.78
N ALA A 21 13.52 4.14 -9.49
CA ALA A 21 12.82 3.32 -8.50
C ALA A 21 11.43 3.88 -8.21
N MET A 22 10.38 3.14 -8.61
CA MET A 22 8.98 3.49 -8.34
C MET A 22 8.56 2.92 -6.99
N VAL A 23 7.83 3.71 -6.19
CA VAL A 23 7.36 3.26 -4.86
C VAL A 23 5.84 3.14 -4.84
N ASP A 24 5.38 1.92 -4.53
CA ASP A 24 3.97 1.63 -4.25
C ASP A 24 3.60 2.04 -2.81
N THR A 25 3.28 3.32 -2.58
CA THR A 25 2.64 3.77 -1.32
C THR A 25 1.29 4.43 -1.51
N THR A 26 0.23 3.63 -1.41
CA THR A 26 -1.12 4.10 -1.07
C THR A 26 -1.35 3.95 0.44
N ALA A 27 -0.65 4.77 1.24
CA ALA A 27 -0.78 4.79 2.69
C ALA A 27 -0.80 6.24 3.21
N CYS A 28 -1.89 6.96 2.96
CA CYS A 28 -2.13 8.23 3.66
C CYS A 28 -2.76 7.96 5.03
N LEU A 29 -1.94 7.96 6.08
CA LEU A 29 -2.45 8.13 7.44
C LEU A 29 -2.79 9.60 7.66
N CYS A 30 -3.97 10.04 7.20
CA CYS A 30 -4.52 11.32 7.62
C CYS A 30 -5.00 11.22 9.07
N ARG A 31 -4.13 11.56 10.04
CA ARG A 31 -4.62 12.01 11.34
C ARG A 31 -5.35 13.32 11.12
N VAL A 32 -6.67 13.33 11.33
CA VAL A 32 -7.42 14.55 11.58
C VAL A 32 -7.36 14.77 13.09
N ASP A 33 -6.58 15.75 13.54
CA ASP A 33 -6.69 16.22 14.92
C ASP A 33 -8.11 16.70 15.17
N ALA A 34 -8.65 16.44 16.37
CA ALA A 34 -10.04 16.74 16.74
C ALA A 34 -10.41 18.25 16.69
N GLY A 35 -9.46 19.13 16.37
CA GLY A 35 -9.65 20.58 16.23
C GLY A 35 -10.16 21.07 14.87
N LEU A 36 -10.26 20.23 13.83
CA LEU A 36 -10.70 20.66 12.49
C LEU A 36 -12.05 20.06 12.07
N LYS A 37 -13.10 20.88 12.21
CA LYS A 37 -14.28 20.86 11.32
C LYS A 37 -13.76 21.22 9.89
N THR A 38 -14.30 20.76 8.77
CA THR A 38 -15.73 20.66 8.39
C THR A 38 -15.92 19.83 7.10
N VAL A 39 -17.15 19.36 6.85
CA VAL A 39 -17.85 19.27 5.52
C VAL A 39 -17.10 18.54 4.38
N ALA A 40 -17.44 17.31 4.00
CA ALA A 40 -18.67 16.85 3.32
C ALA A 40 -18.85 17.39 1.88
N GLY A 41 -18.66 16.53 0.88
CA GLY A 41 -19.11 16.78 -0.49
C GLY A 41 -18.20 16.27 -1.61
N VAL A 42 -18.87 15.79 -2.66
CA VAL A 42 -18.40 15.63 -4.05
C VAL A 42 -17.61 14.36 -4.42
N ASN A 43 -18.17 13.67 -5.42
CA ASN A 43 -17.72 12.43 -6.05
C ASN A 43 -16.90 12.69 -7.34
N LYS A 44 -16.29 11.60 -7.82
CA LYS A 44 -16.13 11.19 -9.24
C LYS A 44 -14.88 11.59 -10.06
N TYR A 45 -14.27 10.50 -10.56
CA TYR A 45 -13.49 10.29 -11.79
C TYR A 45 -12.00 10.66 -11.89
N VAL A 46 -11.20 9.59 -12.08
CA VAL A 46 -9.92 9.55 -12.79
C VAL A 46 -9.97 8.36 -13.77
N ARG A 47 -9.31 8.44 -14.92
CA ARG A 47 -9.04 7.28 -15.80
C ARG A 47 -7.62 7.34 -16.37
N GLY A 48 -6.90 6.21 -16.27
CA GLY A 48 -5.92 5.79 -17.27
C GLY A 48 -4.43 5.91 -16.90
N THR A 49 -3.83 4.80 -16.48
CA THR A 49 -2.42 4.45 -16.78
C THR A 49 -2.19 2.94 -16.54
N LYS A 50 -1.44 2.27 -17.44
CA LYS A 50 -1.01 0.86 -17.33
C LYS A 50 0.44 0.81 -16.82
N LEU A 51 0.70 0.15 -15.70
CA LEU A 51 1.17 -1.25 -15.55
C LEU A 51 2.62 -1.52 -15.99
N CYS A 52 3.48 -1.91 -15.03
CA CYS A 52 4.78 -2.52 -15.27
C CYS A 52 5.01 -3.76 -14.39
N LEU A 53 4.99 -4.91 -15.07
CA LEU A 53 5.65 -6.20 -14.81
C LEU A 53 5.50 -6.96 -13.47
N GLN A 54 5.48 -8.28 -13.64
CA GLN A 54 5.09 -9.32 -12.70
C GLN A 54 6.34 -9.94 -12.03
N PRO A 55 6.38 -10.12 -10.69
CA PRO A 55 7.39 -10.94 -10.04
C PRO A 55 7.05 -12.43 -10.16
N ASP A 56 8.05 -13.28 -10.33
CA ASP A 56 7.86 -14.74 -10.37
C ASP A 56 7.22 -15.29 -9.09
N ILE A 57 6.16 -16.08 -9.29
CA ILE A 57 5.38 -16.67 -8.21
C ILE A 57 5.96 -18.05 -7.89
N LYS A 58 6.83 -18.13 -6.88
CA LYS A 58 7.15 -19.44 -6.27
C LYS A 58 5.89 -20.00 -5.58
N PRO A 59 5.50 -21.26 -5.85
CA PRO A 59 4.38 -21.88 -5.16
C PRO A 59 4.78 -22.24 -3.71
N SER A 60 4.06 -21.68 -2.74
CA SER A 60 4.20 -21.89 -1.28
C SER A 60 5.43 -21.27 -0.58
N ILE A 61 5.16 -20.58 0.54
CA ILE A 61 6.16 -20.14 1.56
C ILE A 61 5.97 -20.99 2.85
N HIS A 62 5.36 -22.17 2.72
CA HIS A 62 5.24 -23.14 3.80
C HIS A 62 5.95 -24.43 3.39
N PRO A 63 6.81 -25.01 4.26
CA PRO A 63 7.29 -26.37 4.10
C PRO A 63 6.09 -27.33 4.21
N THR A 64 5.50 -27.69 3.08
CA THR A 64 4.54 -28.78 3.02
C THR A 64 5.30 -30.07 3.27
N ARG A 65 5.28 -30.55 4.53
CA ARG A 65 5.71 -31.90 4.89
C ARG A 65 5.08 -32.87 3.89
N GLN A 66 5.91 -33.50 3.05
CA GLN A 66 5.43 -34.43 2.05
C GLN A 66 4.67 -35.56 2.77
N LYS A 67 3.34 -35.57 2.61
CA LYS A 67 2.57 -36.78 2.87
C LYS A 67 2.80 -37.72 1.69
N PRO A 68 2.92 -39.04 1.92
CA PRO A 68 3.10 -39.99 0.84
C PRO A 68 1.98 -39.83 -0.19
N THR A 69 2.37 -39.94 -1.46
CA THR A 69 1.49 -39.89 -2.63
C THR A 69 0.47 -41.02 -2.53
N ARG A 70 -0.72 -40.68 -2.04
CA ARG A 70 -1.88 -41.56 -2.13
C ARG A 70 -2.43 -41.39 -3.55
N ASP A 71 -2.29 -42.41 -4.37
CA ASP A 71 -2.83 -42.42 -5.73
C ASP A 71 -4.28 -41.96 -5.72
N ARG A 72 -4.55 -40.94 -6.54
CA ARG A 72 -5.84 -40.27 -6.57
C ARG A 72 -6.33 -40.14 -8.01
N ASN A 73 -6.79 -41.27 -8.52
CA ASN A 73 -7.85 -41.35 -9.54
C ASN A 73 -9.20 -40.84 -8.97
N THR A 74 -9.18 -39.71 -8.25
CA THR A 74 -10.38 -38.92 -7.97
C THR A 74 -10.52 -37.91 -9.09
N ILE A 75 -11.38 -38.22 -10.06
CA ILE A 75 -11.88 -37.28 -11.07
C ILE A 75 -12.34 -36.03 -10.31
N GLN A 76 -11.60 -34.93 -10.47
CA GLN A 76 -11.91 -33.71 -9.75
C GLN A 76 -13.14 -33.07 -10.40
N SER A 77 -14.24 -32.95 -9.65
CA SER A 77 -15.48 -32.34 -10.14
C SER A 77 -15.20 -30.98 -10.80
N PRO A 78 -15.66 -30.74 -12.04
CA PRO A 78 -15.37 -29.51 -12.79
C PRO A 78 -15.84 -28.26 -12.04
N LEU A 79 -15.22 -27.11 -12.30
CA LEU A 79 -15.60 -25.84 -11.69
C LEU A 79 -17.03 -25.44 -12.07
N LEU A 80 -17.40 -25.66 -13.32
CA LEU A 80 -18.77 -25.54 -13.82
C LEU A 80 -19.12 -26.85 -14.55
N PRO A 81 -20.23 -27.53 -14.22
CA PRO A 81 -20.68 -28.71 -14.97
C PRO A 81 -20.82 -28.39 -16.46
N GLY A 82 -20.34 -29.29 -17.31
CA GLY A 82 -20.37 -29.12 -18.77
C GLY A 82 -19.28 -28.21 -19.36
N LEU A 83 -18.39 -27.62 -18.54
CA LEU A 83 -17.28 -26.79 -19.02
C LEU A 83 -15.91 -27.31 -18.55
N PRO A 84 -14.89 -27.32 -19.44
CA PRO A 84 -13.48 -27.34 -19.07
C PRO A 84 -13.13 -26.24 -18.05
N ASP A 85 -12.19 -26.53 -17.15
CA ASP A 85 -11.88 -25.65 -16.01
C ASP A 85 -11.27 -24.30 -16.43
N ASP A 86 -10.55 -24.25 -17.53
CA ASP A 86 -9.98 -23.03 -18.12
C ASP A 86 -11.07 -22.09 -18.65
N LEU A 87 -12.07 -22.63 -19.37
CA LEU A 87 -13.27 -21.88 -19.78
C LEU A 87 -14.09 -21.46 -18.56
N ALA A 88 -14.27 -22.34 -17.57
CA ALA A 88 -14.96 -21.99 -16.33
C ALA A 88 -14.25 -20.87 -15.55
N ILE A 89 -12.92 -20.90 -15.49
CA ILE A 89 -12.11 -19.80 -14.94
C ILE A 89 -12.32 -18.53 -15.77
N ALA A 90 -12.31 -18.61 -17.10
CA ALA A 90 -12.54 -17.46 -17.98
C ALA A 90 -13.93 -16.81 -17.76
N CYS A 91 -14.97 -17.60 -17.46
CA CYS A 91 -16.26 -17.07 -17.02
C CYS A 91 -16.16 -16.40 -15.64
N LEU A 92 -15.62 -17.11 -14.64
CA LEU A 92 -15.56 -16.62 -13.25
C LEU A 92 -14.74 -15.33 -13.11
N ILE A 93 -13.59 -15.20 -13.78
CA ILE A 93 -12.75 -13.99 -13.72
C ILE A 93 -13.42 -12.73 -14.28
N ARG A 94 -14.56 -12.84 -14.96
CA ARG A 94 -15.34 -11.68 -15.45
C ARG A 94 -16.38 -11.20 -14.43
N VAL A 95 -16.72 -12.01 -13.42
CA VAL A 95 -17.68 -11.63 -12.38
C VAL A 95 -17.12 -10.48 -11.54
N PRO A 96 -17.85 -9.37 -11.32
CA PRO A 96 -17.37 -8.23 -10.53
C PRO A 96 -16.92 -8.59 -9.11
N ARG A 97 -15.92 -7.89 -8.58
CA ARG A 97 -15.33 -8.14 -7.25
C ARG A 97 -16.33 -8.09 -6.10
N ILE A 98 -17.34 -7.23 -6.22
CA ILE A 98 -18.48 -7.14 -5.30
C ILE A 98 -19.20 -8.49 -5.12
N GLU A 99 -19.25 -9.32 -6.15
CA GLU A 99 -19.91 -10.64 -6.11
C GLU A 99 -19.00 -11.78 -5.62
N HIS A 100 -17.70 -11.53 -5.42
CA HIS A 100 -16.73 -12.58 -5.05
C HIS A 100 -17.00 -13.18 -3.67
N PHE A 101 -17.75 -12.52 -2.78
CA PHE A 101 -18.19 -13.16 -1.53
C PHE A 101 -19.23 -14.26 -1.79
N LYS A 102 -20.19 -14.05 -2.71
CA LYS A 102 -21.18 -15.07 -3.08
C LYS A 102 -20.51 -16.25 -3.79
N LEU A 103 -19.60 -15.98 -4.73
CA LEU A 103 -18.81 -17.03 -5.41
C LEU A 103 -18.01 -17.91 -4.43
N ARG A 104 -17.45 -17.31 -3.36
CA ARG A 104 -16.71 -18.04 -2.31
C ARG A 104 -17.57 -18.98 -1.47
N LEU A 105 -18.90 -18.83 -1.49
CA LEU A 105 -19.85 -19.70 -0.75
C LEU A 105 -20.30 -20.93 -1.55
N VAL A 106 -20.20 -20.91 -2.89
CA VAL A 106 -20.72 -21.97 -3.78
C VAL A 106 -20.09 -23.33 -3.48
N CYS A 107 -18.75 -23.43 -3.47
CA CYS A 107 -18.08 -24.67 -3.07
C CYS A 107 -16.63 -24.44 -2.64
N LYS A 108 -16.03 -25.47 -1.99
CA LYS A 108 -14.61 -25.47 -1.57
C LYS A 108 -13.63 -25.28 -2.75
N ARG A 109 -14.00 -25.64 -3.99
CA ARG A 109 -13.15 -25.46 -5.18
C ARG A 109 -13.11 -24.00 -5.62
N TRP A 110 -14.28 -23.34 -5.69
CA TRP A 110 -14.40 -21.91 -5.98
C TRP A 110 -13.74 -21.06 -4.91
N TYR A 111 -13.93 -21.39 -3.62
CA TYR A 111 -13.25 -20.71 -2.52
C TYR A 111 -11.72 -20.70 -2.71
N ARG A 112 -11.12 -21.85 -3.05
CA ARG A 112 -9.67 -21.96 -3.29
C ARG A 112 -9.20 -21.19 -4.52
N LEU A 113 -9.98 -21.22 -5.60
CA LEU A 113 -9.69 -20.46 -6.81
C LEU A 113 -9.64 -18.95 -6.52
N LEU A 114 -10.71 -18.39 -5.95
CA LEU A 114 -10.81 -16.95 -5.65
C LEU A 114 -9.85 -16.50 -4.53
N ALA A 115 -9.51 -17.37 -3.59
CA ALA A 115 -8.48 -17.08 -2.59
C ALA A 115 -7.05 -17.07 -3.17
N GLY A 116 -6.80 -17.77 -4.29
CA GLY A 116 -5.48 -17.95 -4.87
C GLY A 116 -4.86 -16.68 -5.47
N ASN A 117 -3.53 -16.64 -5.59
CA ASN A 117 -2.84 -15.55 -6.30
C ASN A 117 -3.21 -15.56 -7.79
N PHE A 118 -3.36 -16.75 -8.38
CA PHE A 118 -3.61 -16.97 -9.81
C PHE A 118 -4.85 -16.20 -10.32
N TYR A 119 -5.98 -16.32 -9.64
CA TYR A 119 -7.24 -15.67 -10.03
C TYR A 119 -7.13 -14.13 -10.02
N TYR A 120 -6.50 -13.56 -8.99
CA TYR A 120 -6.22 -12.13 -8.92
C TYR A 120 -5.22 -11.67 -9.99
N SER A 121 -4.15 -12.43 -10.22
CA SER A 121 -3.13 -12.12 -11.23
C SER A 121 -3.73 -12.12 -12.64
N LEU A 122 -4.60 -13.08 -12.95
CA LEU A 122 -5.28 -13.16 -14.24
C LEU A 122 -6.19 -11.94 -14.48
N ARG A 123 -6.96 -11.50 -13.46
CA ARG A 123 -7.72 -10.24 -13.53
C ARG A 123 -6.83 -9.01 -13.71
N LYS A 124 -5.69 -8.95 -13.01
CA LYS A 124 -4.75 -7.83 -13.11
C LYS A 124 -4.13 -7.75 -14.52
N ASN A 125 -3.73 -8.89 -15.09
CA ASN A 125 -3.16 -8.97 -16.44
C ASN A 125 -4.17 -8.58 -17.53
N LEU A 126 -5.45 -8.89 -17.33
CA LEU A 126 -6.55 -8.47 -18.23
C LEU A 126 -7.02 -7.02 -17.99
N GLY A 127 -6.50 -6.32 -16.98
CA GLY A 127 -6.91 -4.94 -16.65
C GLY A 127 -8.32 -4.84 -16.01
N ILE A 128 -8.84 -5.94 -15.44
CA ILE A 128 -10.17 -6.04 -14.82
C ILE A 128 -10.11 -6.28 -13.31
N ALA A 129 -8.97 -5.98 -12.67
CA ALA A 129 -8.82 -6.01 -11.22
C ALA A 129 -9.29 -4.68 -10.61
N GLU A 130 -10.38 -4.71 -9.86
CA GLU A 130 -10.98 -3.53 -9.23
C GLU A 130 -10.24 -3.14 -7.95
N GLU A 131 -9.88 -1.86 -7.86
CA GLU A 131 -9.30 -1.25 -6.67
C GLU A 131 -10.42 -0.75 -5.75
N TRP A 132 -10.32 -1.03 -4.45
CA TRP A 132 -11.30 -0.61 -3.44
C TRP A 132 -10.61 0.27 -2.40
N ILE A 133 -11.29 1.33 -1.98
CA ILE A 133 -10.81 2.22 -0.92
C ILE A 133 -11.23 1.63 0.43
N TYR A 134 -10.27 1.41 1.33
CA TYR A 134 -10.52 0.95 2.69
C TYR A 134 -10.47 2.13 3.66
N VAL A 135 -11.56 2.39 4.37
CA VAL A 135 -11.68 3.49 5.32
C VAL A 135 -11.85 2.92 6.73
N MET A 136 -10.99 3.33 7.65
CA MET A 136 -11.11 3.09 9.09
C MET A 136 -11.35 4.43 9.79
N LYS A 137 -12.39 4.52 10.63
CA LYS A 137 -12.71 5.71 11.42
C LYS A 137 -13.12 5.33 12.83
N ARG A 138 -12.74 6.16 13.80
CA ARG A 138 -13.41 6.19 15.12
C ARG A 138 -14.51 7.25 15.08
N ASP A 139 -15.62 6.99 15.76
CA ASP A 139 -16.64 8.00 16.04
C ASP A 139 -16.35 8.73 17.37
N ARG A 140 -17.29 9.56 17.83
CA ARG A 140 -17.14 10.38 19.04
C ARG A 140 -17.01 9.53 20.31
N ASP A 141 -17.62 8.35 20.30
CA ASP A 141 -17.59 7.37 21.40
C ASP A 141 -16.33 6.48 21.34
N GLY A 142 -15.41 6.79 20.42
CA GLY A 142 -14.16 6.06 20.21
C GLY A 142 -14.34 4.74 19.47
N LYS A 143 -15.55 4.35 19.04
CA LYS A 143 -15.81 3.04 18.43
C LYS A 143 -15.22 2.95 17.03
N LEU A 144 -14.36 1.96 16.82
CA LEU A 144 -13.77 1.71 15.50
C LEU A 144 -14.81 1.12 14.54
N SER A 145 -14.97 1.76 13.39
CA SER A 145 -15.78 1.28 12.27
C SER A 145 -14.94 1.31 11.01
N TRP A 146 -15.11 0.31 10.15
CA TRP A 146 -14.32 0.19 8.92
C TRP A 146 -15.13 -0.41 7.78
N HIS A 147 -14.88 0.10 6.58
CA HIS A 147 -15.69 -0.18 5.40
C HIS A 147 -14.81 -0.19 4.16
N ALA A 148 -15.21 -0.95 3.14
CA ALA A 148 -14.63 -0.83 1.81
C ALA A 148 -15.60 -0.11 0.89
N PHE A 149 -15.08 0.76 0.03
CA PHE A 149 -15.83 1.46 -1.01
C PHE A 149 -15.35 0.99 -2.38
N ASP A 150 -16.29 0.55 -3.21
CA ASP A 150 -16.07 0.27 -4.62
C ASP A 150 -16.28 1.57 -5.42
N PRO A 151 -15.23 2.17 -6.01
CA PRO A 151 -15.34 3.43 -6.75
C PRO A 151 -15.96 3.26 -8.15
N ILE A 152 -16.01 2.04 -8.69
CA ILE A 152 -16.61 1.75 -10.00
C ILE A 152 -18.13 1.74 -9.85
N TYR A 153 -18.64 0.99 -8.88
CA TYR A 153 -20.07 0.86 -8.62
C TYR A 153 -20.62 1.90 -7.63
N GLN A 154 -19.75 2.66 -6.95
CA GLN A 154 -20.10 3.61 -5.86
C GLN A 154 -20.85 2.94 -4.69
N LEU A 155 -20.48 1.70 -4.38
CA LEU A 155 -21.12 0.90 -3.33
C LEU A 155 -20.19 0.68 -2.14
N TRP A 156 -20.72 0.90 -0.93
CA TRP A 156 -20.08 0.47 0.30
C TRP A 156 -20.26 -1.04 0.51
N GLN A 157 -19.25 -1.67 1.09
CA GLN A 157 -19.16 -3.11 1.24
C GLN A 157 -18.96 -3.49 2.71
N PRO A 158 -19.75 -4.45 3.23
CA PRO A 158 -19.58 -4.94 4.59
C PRO A 158 -18.28 -5.72 4.72
N LEU A 159 -17.55 -5.47 5.80
CA LEU A 159 -16.30 -6.13 6.14
C LEU A 159 -16.45 -6.91 7.45
N PRO A 160 -15.69 -8.01 7.68
CA PRO A 160 -15.68 -8.69 8.97
C PRO A 160 -15.22 -7.71 10.07
N PRO A 161 -15.61 -7.90 11.35
CA PRO A 161 -15.17 -7.03 12.42
C PRO A 161 -13.64 -6.96 12.51
N VAL A 162 -13.11 -5.80 12.91
CA VAL A 162 -11.68 -5.64 13.25
C VAL A 162 -11.35 -6.53 14.45
N PRO A 163 -10.19 -7.21 14.50
CA PRO A 163 -9.79 -8.03 15.66
C PRO A 163 -9.80 -7.21 16.96
N ARG A 164 -10.16 -7.85 18.09
CA ARG A 164 -10.38 -7.16 19.37
C ARG A 164 -9.15 -6.39 19.87
N GLU A 165 -7.95 -6.88 19.58
CA GLU A 165 -6.70 -6.15 19.87
C GLU A 165 -6.57 -4.80 19.14
N TYR A 166 -7.34 -4.56 18.08
CA TYR A 166 -7.32 -3.32 17.30
C TYR A 166 -8.63 -2.53 17.37
N SER A 167 -9.74 -3.12 17.84
CA SER A 167 -11.00 -2.38 18.04
C SER A 167 -10.84 -1.24 19.05
N GLU A 168 -10.03 -1.44 20.10
CA GLU A 168 -9.80 -0.47 21.18
C GLU A 168 -8.42 0.23 21.10
N ALA A 169 -7.45 -0.32 20.37
CA ALA A 169 -6.10 0.24 20.30
C ALA A 169 -6.02 1.54 19.48
N PHE A 170 -5.15 2.46 19.90
CA PHE A 170 -4.91 3.74 19.22
C PHE A 170 -3.47 3.83 18.68
N ASP A 171 -3.25 4.78 17.75
CA ASP A 171 -1.96 5.10 17.15
C ASP A 171 -1.15 3.91 16.60
N PHE A 172 -1.88 2.94 16.03
CA PHE A 172 -1.34 1.86 15.20
C PHE A 172 -1.06 2.34 13.78
N GLY A 173 -0.08 1.70 13.13
CA GLY A 173 0.20 1.87 11.71
C GLY A 173 -0.75 1.04 10.85
N CYS A 174 -1.04 1.53 9.64
CA CYS A 174 -1.76 0.79 8.62
C CYS A 174 -1.07 0.93 7.24
N ALA A 175 -1.11 -0.14 6.44
CA ALA A 175 -0.47 -0.18 5.13
C ALA A 175 -1.06 -1.31 4.27
N VAL A 176 -0.95 -1.19 2.94
CA VAL A 176 -1.34 -2.25 2.00
C VAL A 176 -0.10 -2.89 1.40
N LEU A 177 0.00 -4.22 1.49
CA LEU A 177 1.02 -5.01 0.80
C LEU A 177 0.38 -5.90 -0.28
N SER A 178 1.15 -6.14 -1.34
CA SER A 178 0.81 -7.04 -2.46
C SER A 178 -0.56 -6.75 -3.10
N GLY A 179 -1.02 -5.50 -3.05
CA GLY A 179 -2.29 -5.03 -3.61
C GLY A 179 -3.57 -5.57 -2.96
N CYS A 180 -3.48 -6.49 -1.99
CA CYS A 180 -4.67 -7.18 -1.45
C CYS A 180 -4.61 -7.52 0.06
N HIS A 181 -3.53 -7.20 0.75
CA HIS A 181 -3.38 -7.43 2.18
C HIS A 181 -3.26 -6.10 2.93
N LEU A 182 -4.28 -5.72 3.71
CA LEU A 182 -4.27 -4.54 4.58
C LEU A 182 -3.70 -4.95 5.94
N TYR A 183 -2.55 -4.40 6.33
CA TYR A 183 -1.90 -4.65 7.61
C TYR A 183 -2.31 -3.61 8.65
N LEU A 184 -2.53 -4.04 9.90
CA LEU A 184 -2.57 -3.22 11.11
C LEU A 184 -1.43 -3.68 12.04
N PHE A 185 -0.66 -2.75 12.57
CA PHE A 185 0.57 -3.06 13.30
C PHE A 185 0.90 -2.03 14.36
N GLY A 186 1.57 -2.47 15.43
CA GLY A 186 1.88 -1.62 16.57
C GLY A 186 0.62 -1.05 17.22
N GLY A 187 0.74 0.18 17.72
CA GLY A 187 -0.31 0.89 18.43
C GLY A 187 -0.18 0.76 19.94
N LYS A 188 -1.16 1.28 20.66
CA LYS A 188 -1.26 1.21 22.11
C LYS A 188 -2.61 0.60 22.49
N ASP A 189 -2.54 -0.52 23.21
CA ASP A 189 -3.68 -1.14 23.89
C ASP A 189 -3.97 -0.29 25.15
N PRO A 190 -5.23 0.12 25.42
CA PRO A 190 -5.54 0.99 26.56
C PRO A 190 -5.14 0.44 27.93
N VAL A 191 -5.01 -0.90 28.06
CA VAL A 191 -4.68 -1.59 29.31
C VAL A 191 -3.26 -2.15 29.30
N LYS A 192 -2.80 -2.66 28.15
CA LYS A 192 -1.50 -3.36 28.02
C LYS A 192 -0.38 -2.50 27.44
N GLY A 193 -0.67 -1.25 27.08
CA GLY A 193 0.34 -0.32 26.61
C GLY A 193 0.80 -0.56 25.18
N SER A 194 2.04 -0.14 24.88
CA SER A 194 2.61 -0.21 23.54
C SER A 194 2.66 -1.63 22.97
N MET A 195 2.20 -1.80 21.74
CA MET A 195 2.05 -3.08 21.05
C MET A 195 3.17 -3.33 20.05
N ARG A 196 3.54 -4.60 19.86
CA ARG A 196 4.34 -5.09 18.71
C ARG A 196 3.53 -5.93 17.72
N ARG A 197 2.21 -6.03 17.95
CA ARG A 197 1.33 -6.95 17.24
C ARG A 197 1.24 -6.57 15.76
N VAL A 198 0.99 -7.56 14.92
CA VAL A 198 0.71 -7.39 13.48
C VAL A 198 -0.40 -8.36 13.07
N VAL A 199 -1.47 -7.81 12.50
CA VAL A 199 -2.54 -8.56 11.83
C VAL A 199 -2.69 -8.03 10.40
N PHE A 200 -3.24 -8.85 9.51
CA PHE A 200 -3.62 -8.38 8.18
C PHE A 200 -4.95 -8.94 7.72
N TYR A 201 -5.73 -8.11 7.05
CA TYR A 201 -6.93 -8.52 6.33
C TYR A 201 -6.54 -8.89 4.90
N SER A 202 -6.94 -10.08 4.45
CA SER A 202 -6.81 -10.48 3.06
C SER A 202 -8.14 -10.32 2.33
N ALA A 203 -8.19 -9.37 1.39
CA ALA A 203 -9.36 -9.09 0.55
C ALA A 203 -9.82 -10.33 -0.24
N ARG A 204 -8.87 -11.16 -0.67
CA ARG A 204 -9.12 -12.42 -1.41
C ARG A 204 -9.83 -13.47 -0.57
N THR A 205 -9.58 -13.52 0.74
CA THR A 205 -10.29 -14.45 1.65
C THR A 205 -11.45 -13.83 2.43
N ASN A 206 -11.57 -12.50 2.43
CA ASN A 206 -12.43 -11.70 3.31
C ASN A 206 -12.25 -12.05 4.80
N LYS A 207 -11.00 -12.18 5.25
CA LYS A 207 -10.64 -12.65 6.61
C LYS A 207 -9.41 -11.93 7.13
N TRP A 208 -9.38 -11.76 8.45
CA TRP A 208 -8.21 -11.35 9.21
C TRP A 208 -7.29 -12.55 9.51
N HIS A 209 -5.99 -12.28 9.53
CA HIS A 209 -4.92 -13.25 9.73
C HIS A 209 -3.83 -12.66 10.62
N ARG A 210 -3.03 -13.54 11.22
CA ARG A 210 -1.88 -13.16 12.06
C ARG A 210 -0.60 -13.12 11.23
N ALA A 211 0.19 -12.07 11.35
CA ALA A 211 1.56 -12.01 10.80
C ALA A 211 2.60 -12.10 11.93
N ARG A 212 3.90 -12.03 11.59
CA ARG A 212 4.96 -11.90 12.59
C ARG A 212 4.87 -10.56 13.30
N ASP A 213 5.07 -10.59 14.62
CA ASP A 213 5.24 -9.39 15.45
C ASP A 213 6.48 -8.59 15.04
N MET A 214 6.38 -7.26 15.18
CA MET A 214 7.55 -6.36 15.16
C MET A 214 8.55 -6.75 16.25
N LEU A 215 9.80 -6.36 16.09
CA LEU A 215 10.85 -6.59 17.07
C LEU A 215 10.64 -5.71 18.31
N ARG A 216 10.33 -4.41 18.11
CA ARG A 216 9.98 -3.49 19.20
C ARG A 216 8.49 -3.19 19.26
N ARG A 217 8.01 -2.93 20.48
CA ARG A 217 6.70 -2.30 20.71
C ARG A 217 6.78 -0.84 20.29
N ARG A 218 5.74 -0.30 19.64
CA ARG A 218 5.68 1.11 19.25
C ARG A 218 4.26 1.61 18.99
N HIS A 219 4.02 2.87 19.34
CA HIS A 219 2.86 3.68 18.94
C HIS A 219 3.34 5.07 18.48
N PHE A 220 2.49 5.88 17.84
CA PHE A 220 2.87 7.18 17.25
C PHE A 220 4.08 7.15 16.29
N PHE A 221 4.31 6.04 15.58
CA PHE A 221 5.46 5.85 14.69
C PHE A 221 5.11 6.16 13.23
N GLY A 222 6.12 6.51 12.44
CA GLY A 222 5.99 6.62 11.00
C GLY A 222 6.02 5.24 10.36
N CYS A 223 5.18 5.00 9.34
CA CYS A 223 5.24 3.78 8.54
C CYS A 223 5.06 4.04 7.05
N CYS A 224 5.62 3.14 6.22
CA CYS A 224 5.42 3.17 4.77
C CYS A 224 5.62 1.77 4.14
N VAL A 225 5.49 1.71 2.81
CA VAL A 225 5.82 0.54 2.00
C VAL A 225 6.87 0.94 0.96
N ILE A 226 7.92 0.14 0.80
CA ILE A 226 8.93 0.35 -0.25
C ILE A 226 9.29 -1.01 -0.83
N ASN A 227 9.21 -1.16 -2.15
CA ASN A 227 9.49 -2.43 -2.85
C ASN A 227 8.71 -3.63 -2.26
N ASN A 228 7.43 -3.42 -1.93
CA ASN A 228 6.55 -4.39 -1.26
C ASN A 228 7.07 -4.93 0.08
N CYS A 229 7.96 -4.21 0.75
CA CYS A 229 8.35 -4.41 2.16
C CYS A 229 7.77 -3.27 3.00
N LEU A 230 7.41 -3.54 4.25
CA LEU A 230 6.76 -2.58 5.14
C LEU A 230 7.75 -2.06 6.16
N TYR A 231 7.85 -0.74 6.29
CA TYR A 231 8.84 -0.07 7.14
C TYR A 231 8.15 0.65 8.29
N VAL A 232 8.81 0.67 9.46
CA VAL A 232 8.41 1.45 10.64
C VAL A 232 9.61 2.15 11.24
N ALA A 233 9.43 3.39 11.71
CA ALA A 233 10.50 4.18 12.31
C ALA A 233 9.97 5.17 13.32
N GLY A 234 10.77 5.46 14.34
CA GLY A 234 10.40 6.36 15.42
C GLY A 234 9.20 5.89 16.25
N GLY A 235 8.53 6.89 16.82
CA GLY A 235 7.40 6.74 17.72
C GLY A 235 7.83 6.48 19.16
N GLU A 236 6.90 5.98 19.95
CA GLU A 236 7.05 5.83 21.40
C GLU A 236 6.87 4.38 21.87
N SER A 237 7.59 3.99 22.91
CA SER A 237 7.39 2.74 23.64
C SER A 237 7.35 3.01 25.14
N GLU A 238 6.41 2.40 25.85
CA GLU A 238 6.46 2.36 27.30
C GLU A 238 7.70 1.64 27.84
N GLY A 239 8.13 2.04 29.04
CA GLY A 239 9.39 1.64 29.67
C GLY A 239 10.49 2.71 29.55
N SER A 240 11.76 2.28 29.66
CA SER A 240 12.94 3.17 29.74
C SER A 240 13.25 3.93 28.45
N HIS A 241 12.70 3.51 27.30
CA HIS A 241 12.93 4.12 25.99
C HIS A 241 11.65 4.76 25.44
N ARG A 242 11.20 5.84 26.12
CA ARG A 242 9.93 6.52 25.81
C ARG A 242 9.82 6.97 24.36
N SER A 243 10.87 7.57 23.80
CA SER A 243 10.96 7.92 22.38
C SER A 243 11.99 7.03 21.68
N LEU A 244 11.68 6.59 20.46
CA LEU A 244 12.49 5.66 19.69
C LEU A 244 13.22 6.37 18.55
N ARG A 245 14.49 6.01 18.34
CA ARG A 245 15.19 6.24 17.06
C ARG A 245 15.17 5.01 16.13
N SER A 246 14.81 3.85 16.67
CA SER A 246 14.93 2.56 15.98
C SER A 246 13.92 2.37 14.86
N ALA A 247 14.40 1.87 13.72
CA ALA A 247 13.59 1.54 12.57
C ALA A 247 13.69 0.04 12.22
N GLU A 248 12.63 -0.50 11.59
CA GLU A 248 12.51 -1.92 11.24
C GLU A 248 11.85 -2.09 9.87
N VAL A 249 12.20 -3.16 9.17
CA VAL A 249 11.59 -3.58 7.92
C VAL A 249 11.01 -4.99 8.02
N TYR A 250 9.80 -5.17 7.51
CA TYR A 250 9.14 -6.45 7.29
C TYR A 250 9.25 -6.86 5.82
N ASP A 251 9.94 -7.97 5.55
CA ASP A 251 9.98 -8.63 4.25
C ASP A 251 8.89 -9.73 4.23
N PRO A 252 7.79 -9.59 3.47
CA PRO A 252 6.73 -10.60 3.42
C PRO A 252 7.15 -11.87 2.67
N LYS A 253 8.21 -11.85 1.84
CA LYS A 253 8.74 -13.05 1.17
C LYS A 253 9.50 -13.92 2.18
N LYS A 254 10.23 -13.30 3.10
CA LYS A 254 10.94 -13.98 4.21
C LYS A 254 10.05 -14.22 5.43
N ASN A 255 8.89 -13.55 5.50
CA ASN A 255 8.02 -13.49 6.68
C ASN A 255 8.84 -13.18 7.96
N LYS A 256 9.64 -12.10 7.89
CA LYS A 256 10.58 -11.71 8.95
C LYS A 256 10.68 -10.20 9.06
N TRP A 257 10.69 -9.72 10.31
CA TRP A 257 11.13 -8.38 10.67
C TRP A 257 12.64 -8.36 10.93
N SER A 258 13.31 -7.31 10.48
CA SER A 258 14.72 -7.03 10.77
C SER A 258 14.87 -5.57 11.17
N PHE A 259 15.81 -5.26 12.05
CA PHE A 259 16.25 -3.87 12.23
C PHE A 259 16.92 -3.39 10.95
N ILE A 260 16.76 -2.09 10.69
CA ILE A 260 17.54 -1.30 9.74
C ILE A 260 18.26 -0.22 10.56
N SER A 261 19.06 0.64 9.92
CA SER A 261 19.76 1.72 10.61
C SER A 261 18.82 2.58 11.48
N ASP A 262 19.32 2.93 12.67
CA ASP A 262 18.65 3.87 13.58
C ASP A 262 18.63 5.28 12.94
N MET A 263 17.55 6.03 13.20
CA MET A 263 17.49 7.47 12.92
C MET A 263 18.53 8.23 13.75
N SER A 264 18.95 9.41 13.29
CA SER A 264 19.93 10.24 14.02
C SER A 264 19.42 10.64 15.41
N THR A 265 18.13 10.96 15.50
CA THR A 265 17.47 11.45 16.70
C THR A 265 16.18 10.68 16.95
N ALA A 266 15.85 10.43 18.22
CA ALA A 266 14.55 9.86 18.56
C ALA A 266 13.44 10.88 18.26
N MET A 267 12.46 10.48 17.45
CA MET A 267 11.34 11.34 17.08
C MET A 267 10.01 10.60 17.02
N VAL A 268 8.93 11.36 17.19
CA VAL A 268 7.55 10.97 16.99
C VAL A 268 7.09 11.54 15.64
N PRO A 269 7.03 10.73 14.56
CA PRO A 269 6.61 11.23 13.25
C PRO A 269 5.12 11.52 13.23
N TYR A 270 4.75 12.72 12.78
CA TYR A 270 3.36 13.09 12.50
C TYR A 270 3.05 13.07 11.00
N ILE A 271 4.10 13.08 10.15
CA ILE A 271 3.94 12.96 8.70
C ILE A 271 5.10 12.20 8.07
N GLY A 272 4.81 11.46 6.99
CA GLY A 272 5.77 10.68 6.25
C GLY A 272 5.33 10.47 4.81
N VAL A 273 6.29 10.39 3.88
CA VAL A 273 6.04 10.13 2.46
C VAL A 273 7.22 9.42 1.82
N VAL A 274 6.96 8.54 0.86
CA VAL A 274 8.03 7.94 0.06
C VAL A 274 8.03 8.57 -1.31
N TYR A 275 9.19 9.11 -1.72
CA TYR A 275 9.38 9.83 -2.96
C TYR A 275 10.74 9.44 -3.57
N GLN A 276 10.78 9.18 -4.88
CA GLN A 276 11.99 8.73 -5.60
C GLN A 276 12.75 7.56 -4.93
N GLY A 277 12.02 6.60 -4.34
CA GLY A 277 12.62 5.46 -3.63
C GLY A 277 13.14 5.74 -2.22
N LYS A 278 13.05 6.99 -1.73
CA LYS A 278 13.50 7.42 -0.40
C LYS A 278 12.32 7.72 0.50
N TRP A 279 12.42 7.41 1.79
CA TRP A 279 11.35 7.63 2.75
C TRP A 279 11.66 8.81 3.65
N PHE A 280 10.89 9.88 3.46
CA PHE A 280 10.97 11.11 4.25
C PHE A 280 10.04 10.99 5.45
N LEU A 281 10.51 11.42 6.61
CA LEU A 281 9.75 11.56 7.84
C LEU A 281 9.94 12.95 8.43
N LYS A 282 8.88 13.47 9.04
CA LYS A 282 8.91 14.71 9.80
C LYS A 282 8.07 14.55 11.07
N GLY A 283 8.64 15.03 12.17
CA GLY A 283 8.20 14.65 13.51
C GLY A 283 8.63 15.64 14.59
N LEU A 284 8.36 15.29 15.84
CA LEU A 284 8.82 16.01 17.02
C LEU A 284 9.88 15.19 17.75
N GLY A 285 10.99 15.84 18.11
CA GLY A 285 12.01 15.29 19.00
C GLY A 285 11.64 15.39 20.47
N SER A 286 12.52 14.88 21.34
CA SER A 286 12.36 14.87 22.81
C SER A 286 12.12 16.26 23.43
N HIS A 287 12.66 17.32 22.84
CA HIS A 287 12.53 18.70 23.31
C HIS A 287 11.47 19.48 22.52
N ARG A 288 10.55 18.78 21.85
CA ARG A 288 9.49 19.32 20.97
C ARG A 288 10.01 20.11 19.75
N GLN A 289 11.30 19.99 19.44
CA GLN A 289 11.87 20.53 18.21
C GLN A 289 11.34 19.76 16.99
N VAL A 290 11.04 20.46 15.90
CA VAL A 290 10.62 19.82 14.64
C VAL A 290 11.84 19.24 13.96
N LEU A 291 11.80 17.93 13.69
CA LEU A 291 12.87 17.18 13.03
C LEU A 291 12.40 16.67 11.67
N SER A 292 13.33 16.43 10.77
CA SER A 292 13.08 15.80 9.46
C SER A 292 14.26 14.95 9.03
N GLU A 293 14.02 13.68 8.75
CA GLU A 293 15.04 12.73 8.28
C GLU A 293 14.54 11.99 7.04
N VAL A 294 15.47 11.58 6.17
CA VAL A 294 15.21 10.77 4.97
C VAL A 294 16.00 9.46 5.03
N TYR A 295 15.28 8.34 4.93
CA TYR A 295 15.86 7.01 4.80
C TYR A 295 16.11 6.64 3.34
N GLN A 296 17.27 6.04 3.06
CA GLN A 296 17.71 5.61 1.74
C GLN A 296 17.90 4.08 1.71
N PRO A 297 16.89 3.29 1.30
CA PRO A 297 16.92 1.82 1.38
C PRO A 297 18.06 1.13 0.61
N LYS A 298 18.69 1.81 -0.35
CA LYS A 298 19.82 1.28 -1.13
C LYS A 298 21.12 1.17 -0.31
N VAL A 299 21.27 1.99 0.71
CA VAL A 299 22.50 2.14 1.52
C VAL A 299 22.24 1.92 3.02
N ASP A 300 21.00 1.58 3.39
CA ASP A 300 20.53 1.44 4.78
C ASP A 300 21.02 2.59 5.68
N SER A 301 20.67 3.82 5.31
CA SER A 301 21.07 5.00 6.07
C SER A 301 19.98 6.08 6.13
N TRP A 302 19.99 6.83 7.23
CA TRP A 302 19.24 8.07 7.39
C TRP A 302 20.14 9.28 7.11
N GLY A 303 19.53 10.39 6.71
CA GLY A 303 20.21 11.68 6.55
C GLY A 303 19.24 12.85 6.65
N SER A 304 19.76 14.07 6.63
CA SER A 304 18.96 15.30 6.68
C SER A 304 18.13 15.50 5.42
N VAL A 305 16.93 16.07 5.58
CA VAL A 305 16.07 16.51 4.47
C VAL A 305 16.47 17.92 4.05
N SER A 306 16.37 18.26 2.77
CA SER A 306 16.63 19.62 2.27
C SER A 306 15.60 20.64 2.78
N ASP A 307 16.06 21.83 3.17
CA ASP A 307 15.22 22.86 3.80
C ASP A 307 13.99 23.22 2.97
N GLY A 308 14.13 23.36 1.66
CA GLY A 308 13.02 23.72 0.76
C GLY A 308 11.88 22.69 0.75
N MET A 309 12.19 21.40 0.91
CA MET A 309 11.17 20.37 1.11
C MET A 309 10.50 20.53 2.48
N VAL A 310 11.30 20.68 3.55
CA VAL A 310 10.83 20.78 4.94
C VAL A 310 9.93 22.00 5.19
N GLN A 311 10.27 23.15 4.61
CA GLN A 311 9.57 24.43 4.84
C GLN A 311 8.12 24.41 4.31
N GLY A 312 7.86 23.78 3.16
CA GLY A 312 6.51 23.66 2.60
C GLY A 312 5.73 22.43 3.09
N TRP A 313 6.41 21.41 3.61
CA TRP A 313 5.80 20.16 4.04
C TRP A 313 5.11 20.29 5.41
N ARG A 314 3.86 20.79 5.42
CA ARG A 314 3.06 21.02 6.64
C ARG A 314 1.78 20.19 6.74
N ASN A 315 1.28 19.66 5.64
CA ASN A 315 -0.03 19.01 5.52
C ASN A 315 0.13 17.61 4.89
N PRO A 316 -0.87 16.71 5.05
CA PRO A 316 -0.88 15.40 4.42
C PRO A 316 -0.54 15.45 2.93
N CYS A 317 0.28 14.49 2.51
CA CYS A 317 0.92 14.45 1.22
C CYS A 317 0.91 13.04 0.65
N THR A 318 1.03 12.93 -0.67
CA THR A 318 1.08 11.66 -1.39
C THR A 318 1.92 11.81 -2.65
N THR A 319 2.42 10.70 -3.18
CA THR A 319 3.10 10.66 -4.47
C THR A 319 2.23 10.00 -5.52
N ILE A 320 2.05 10.69 -6.65
CA ILE A 320 1.26 10.22 -7.79
C ILE A 320 2.12 10.42 -9.04
N ASN A 321 2.29 9.37 -9.85
CA ASN A 321 3.05 9.40 -11.11
C ASN A 321 4.48 9.98 -10.98
N GLY A 322 5.14 9.75 -9.83
CA GLY A 322 6.50 10.26 -9.58
C GLY A 322 6.57 11.73 -9.15
N HIS A 323 5.44 12.43 -9.01
CA HIS A 323 5.34 13.77 -8.45
C HIS A 323 4.86 13.71 -6.99
N LEU A 324 5.37 14.61 -6.15
CA LEU A 324 4.99 14.75 -4.75
C LEU A 324 3.98 15.89 -4.61
N TYR A 325 2.81 15.57 -4.03
CA TYR A 325 1.73 16.52 -3.77
C TYR A 325 1.49 16.66 -2.27
N ALA A 326 1.22 17.87 -1.82
CA ALA A 326 0.70 18.17 -0.50
C ALA A 326 -0.61 18.95 -0.60
N LEU A 327 -1.56 18.66 0.28
CA LEU A 327 -2.75 19.49 0.45
C LEU A 327 -2.35 20.86 1.05
N ASP A 328 -3.14 21.89 0.81
CA ASP A 328 -2.91 23.22 1.40
C ASP A 328 -4.17 23.85 1.97
N CYS A 329 -4.02 24.37 3.19
CA CYS A 329 -5.01 25.07 4.01
C CYS A 329 -6.29 24.33 4.45
N LYS A 330 -6.94 24.96 5.45
CA LYS A 330 -8.03 24.44 6.31
C LYS A 330 -9.26 23.90 5.59
N ASP A 331 -9.45 24.27 4.32
CA ASP A 331 -10.67 23.99 3.56
C ASP A 331 -10.48 22.87 2.50
N GLY A 332 -9.29 22.25 2.44
CA GLY A 332 -9.03 21.01 1.70
C GLY A 332 -8.94 21.07 0.16
N CYS A 333 -9.16 22.24 -0.46
CA CYS A 333 -9.37 22.35 -1.91
C CYS A 333 -8.15 22.73 -2.78
N LYS A 334 -6.95 22.89 -2.22
CA LYS A 334 -5.75 23.30 -2.98
C LYS A 334 -4.63 22.27 -2.86
N LEU A 335 -3.99 21.94 -3.99
CA LEU A 335 -2.82 21.07 -4.04
C LEU A 335 -1.57 21.88 -4.41
N ARG A 336 -0.47 21.60 -3.71
CA ARG A 336 0.88 22.06 -4.07
C ARG A 336 1.71 20.90 -4.58
N THR A 337 2.55 21.15 -5.57
CA THR A 337 3.48 20.16 -6.13
C THR A 337 4.90 20.53 -5.71
N TYR A 338 5.70 19.55 -5.30
CA TYR A 338 7.12 19.75 -5.05
C TYR A 338 7.90 19.64 -6.36
N ASP A 339 8.74 20.63 -6.63
CA ASP A 339 9.70 20.64 -7.74
C ASP A 339 11.11 20.39 -7.19
N GLU A 340 11.71 19.29 -7.61
CA GLU A 340 13.05 18.85 -7.23
C GLU A 340 14.14 19.77 -7.81
N THR A 341 13.91 20.42 -8.96
CA THR A 341 14.91 21.24 -9.64
C THR A 341 15.13 22.60 -8.97
N SER A 342 14.05 23.26 -8.54
CA SER A 342 14.11 24.46 -7.71
C SER A 342 14.19 24.17 -6.20
N GLY A 343 14.04 22.91 -5.80
CA GLY A 343 13.93 22.50 -4.40
C GLY A 343 12.71 23.07 -3.67
N SER A 344 11.68 23.52 -4.40
CA SER A 344 10.61 24.37 -3.88
C SER A 344 9.20 23.80 -4.12
N TRP A 345 8.22 24.32 -3.37
CA TRP A 345 6.81 23.94 -3.51
C TRP A 345 6.05 24.96 -4.36
N SER A 346 5.65 24.58 -5.58
CA SER A 346 5.00 25.46 -6.55
C SER A 346 3.57 25.84 -6.16
N LYS A 347 3.01 26.83 -6.87
CA LYS A 347 1.71 27.47 -6.55
C LYS A 347 0.54 26.60 -7.03
N HIS A 348 -0.62 26.81 -6.40
CA HIS A 348 -1.72 25.85 -6.36
C HIS A 348 -2.22 25.38 -7.73
N ILE A 349 -2.41 24.06 -7.86
CA ILE A 349 -3.31 23.49 -8.85
C ILE A 349 -4.73 23.58 -8.27
N ASP A 350 -5.60 24.38 -8.91
CA ASP A 350 -7.05 24.26 -8.72
C ASP A 350 -7.50 22.95 -9.39
N SER A 351 -8.24 22.11 -8.67
CA SER A 351 -8.70 20.80 -9.15
C SER A 351 -9.57 20.88 -10.41
N LYS A 352 -10.06 22.06 -10.76
CA LYS A 352 -10.83 22.34 -11.98
C LYS A 352 -10.00 22.40 -13.28
N MET A 353 -8.69 22.64 -13.23
CA MET A 353 -7.89 22.98 -14.42
C MET A 353 -7.57 21.79 -15.35
N HIS A 354 -7.72 20.54 -14.91
CA HIS A 354 -7.29 19.36 -15.69
C HIS A 354 -8.26 18.85 -16.78
N PHE A 355 -9.36 19.57 -17.06
CA PHE A 355 -10.37 19.18 -18.08
C PHE A 355 -10.37 20.04 -19.36
N ARG A 356 -9.19 20.41 -19.89
CA ARG A 356 -9.06 20.92 -21.27
C ARG A 356 -7.91 20.26 -22.01
N GLY A 357 -8.23 19.34 -22.92
CA GLY A 357 -7.20 18.70 -23.75
C GLY A 357 -7.58 17.40 -24.47
N SER A 358 -8.75 17.33 -25.13
CA SER A 358 -9.01 16.37 -26.23
C SER A 358 -10.30 16.75 -26.96
N SER A 359 -10.16 17.35 -28.14
CA SER A 359 -11.28 17.66 -29.03
C SER A 359 -11.73 16.42 -29.80
N ALA A 360 -12.97 15.99 -29.59
CA ALA A 360 -13.70 15.24 -30.62
C ALA A 360 -14.41 16.27 -31.51
N ARG A 361 -14.03 16.35 -32.80
CA ARG A 361 -14.75 17.15 -33.79
C ARG A 361 -16.14 16.56 -33.99
N GLN A 362 -17.15 17.42 -34.12
CA GLN A 362 -18.46 17.05 -34.65
C GLN A 362 -18.39 17.04 -36.19
N SER A 363 -18.70 15.88 -36.77
CA SER A 363 -19.34 15.70 -38.09
C SER A 363 -19.71 14.22 -38.21
#